data_AF-A0A6F8PLF0-F1
#
_entry.id   AF-A0A6F8PLF0-F1
#
_cell.length_a   1.000
_cell.length_b   1.000
_cell.length_c   1.000
_cell.angle_alpha   90.00
_cell.angle_beta   90.00
_cell.angle_gamma   90.00
#
_symmetry.space_group_name_H-M   'P 1'
#
loop_
_entity.id
_entity.type
_entity.pdbx_description
1 polymer ?
#
loop_
_entity_poly.entity_id
_entity_poly.type
_entity_poly.pdbx_seq_one_letter_code
_entity_poly.pdbx_strand_id
1 'polypeptide(L)'
;MPIRVFVTPVQPIKDQQIFALGIDYFPPTVQKKIQASHESLNYWVRHIQEQQEILAPVFGEVEDSVQYFGRCVEGLSVGRSPKSERLEWAEFNRYSKGVESILALKVTAPKTFQYFEQMNQKLKVYYHNLFNLFEGSTPTQLNLESELPDSMLVDEMMKRFESKSFAKIPLVQSLFHLHQLMGHYFSAYTELLKDVRLRQNPNAWEEIDVNLSACGLSLVLEKRFKPNTRCDAYFYFAEKGRMLSVRAVLIRANSSMSDYREHNSFNFEFPDIQDQRFIQLEIERYEIQSSLNVPLS
;
A
#
# COMPACT_ATOMS: atom_id res chain seq x y z
N MET A 1 -15.48 8.36 14.85
CA MET A 1 -16.75 8.12 14.14
C MET A 1 -16.43 7.30 12.91
N PRO A 2 -17.05 6.14 12.71
CA PRO A 2 -16.89 5.37 11.48
C PRO A 2 -17.62 6.09 10.35
N ILE A 3 -16.91 6.33 9.24
CA ILE A 3 -17.49 6.92 8.03
C ILE A 3 -16.73 6.46 6.79
N ARG A 4 -17.43 6.33 5.66
CA ARG A 4 -16.78 6.18 4.36
C ARG A 4 -16.22 7.52 3.92
N VAL A 5 -14.90 7.62 3.90
CA VAL A 5 -14.19 8.85 3.55
C VAL A 5 -13.14 8.57 2.50
N PHE A 6 -12.98 9.53 1.59
CA PHE A 6 -11.95 9.49 0.57
C PHE A 6 -11.32 10.87 0.45
N VAL A 7 -9.98 10.93 0.51
CA VAL A 7 -9.23 12.18 0.41
C VAL A 7 -8.24 12.05 -0.75
N THR A 8 -8.28 13.01 -1.67
CA THR A 8 -7.41 13.00 -2.85
C THR A 8 -6.90 14.40 -3.16
N PRO A 9 -5.65 14.57 -3.62
CA PRO A 9 -5.16 15.87 -4.08
C PRO A 9 -6.04 16.47 -5.19
N VAL A 10 -6.29 17.78 -5.14
CA VAL A 10 -7.19 18.47 -6.10
C VAL A 10 -6.66 18.36 -7.53
N GLN A 11 -5.34 18.45 -7.71
CA GLN A 11 -4.69 18.34 -9.01
C GLN A 11 -3.61 17.25 -8.95
N PRO A 12 -3.51 16.41 -9.99
CA PRO A 12 -2.34 15.56 -10.16
C PRO A 12 -1.10 16.42 -10.42
N ILE A 13 0.08 15.83 -10.28
CA ILE A 13 1.35 16.50 -10.60
C ILE A 13 1.37 16.81 -12.11
N LYS A 14 1.64 18.09 -12.45
CA LYS A 14 1.77 18.55 -13.84
C LYS A 14 3.13 18.17 -14.43
N ASP A 15 3.19 18.13 -15.76
CA ASP A 15 4.42 17.94 -16.54
C ASP A 15 5.19 16.65 -16.22
N GLN A 16 4.46 15.60 -15.85
CA GLN A 16 5.00 14.26 -15.59
C GLN A 16 4.83 13.32 -16.79
N GLN A 17 5.53 12.19 -16.77
CA GLN A 17 5.47 11.17 -17.81
C GLN A 17 4.21 10.32 -17.70
N ILE A 18 3.75 10.11 -16.46
CA ILE A 18 2.57 9.33 -16.12
C ILE A 18 1.78 10.07 -15.04
N PHE A 19 0.46 9.90 -15.04
CA PHE A 19 -0.42 10.50 -14.04
C PHE A 19 0.01 10.08 -12.63
N ALA A 20 0.09 11.06 -11.73
CA ALA A 20 0.45 10.84 -10.34
C ALA A 20 -0.21 11.85 -9.41
N LEU A 21 -0.58 11.38 -8.22
CA LEU A 21 -1.20 12.21 -7.17
C LEU A 21 -0.15 12.85 -6.23
N GLY A 22 1.09 12.35 -6.22
CA GLY A 22 2.14 12.86 -5.32
C GLY A 22 1.93 12.53 -3.85
N ILE A 23 1.10 11.52 -3.56
CA ILE A 23 0.95 10.92 -2.23
C ILE A 23 2.18 10.05 -1.96
N ASP A 24 2.70 10.12 -0.74
CA ASP A 24 3.80 9.29 -0.26
C ASP A 24 3.25 7.95 0.27
N TYR A 25 3.43 6.89 -0.51
CA TYR A 25 3.06 5.51 -0.15
C TYR A 25 4.19 4.75 0.55
N PHE A 26 5.36 5.37 0.70
CA PHE A 26 6.48 4.87 1.49
C PHE A 26 6.82 5.86 2.60
N PRO A 27 5.85 6.23 3.47
CA PRO A 27 6.12 7.14 4.57
C PRO A 27 7.05 6.49 5.61
N PRO A 28 7.57 7.25 6.59
CA PRO A 28 8.55 6.74 7.55
C PRO A 28 8.13 5.47 8.29
N THR A 29 6.84 5.29 8.57
CA THR A 29 6.32 4.06 9.19
C THR A 29 6.42 2.84 8.27
N VAL A 30 6.07 2.97 6.99
CA VAL A 30 6.22 1.91 5.98
C VAL A 30 7.69 1.61 5.73
N GLN A 31 8.54 2.63 5.59
CA GLN A 31 10.00 2.46 5.47
C GLN A 31 10.57 1.69 6.66
N LYS A 32 10.09 1.98 7.88
CA LYS A 32 10.50 1.25 9.08
C LYS A 32 10.04 -0.22 9.07
N LYS A 33 8.82 -0.52 8.58
CA LYS A 33 8.37 -1.92 8.38
C LYS A 33 9.26 -2.66 7.39
N ILE A 34 9.55 -2.03 6.24
CA ILE A 34 10.44 -2.57 5.19
C ILE A 34 11.82 -2.85 5.79
N GLN A 35 12.41 -1.88 6.47
CA GLN A 35 13.73 -2.02 7.09
C GLN A 35 13.75 -3.15 8.13
N ALA A 36 12.75 -3.24 9.01
CA ALA A 36 12.68 -4.31 10.00
C ALA A 36 12.56 -5.70 9.38
N SER A 37 11.75 -5.84 8.32
CA SER A 37 11.61 -7.10 7.58
C SER A 37 12.90 -7.45 6.83
N HIS A 38 13.57 -6.48 6.22
CA HIS A 38 14.87 -6.63 5.56
C HIS A 38 15.97 -7.05 6.54
N GLU A 39 16.08 -6.40 7.69
CA GLU A 39 17.05 -6.76 8.74
C GLU A 39 16.80 -8.17 9.29
N SER A 40 15.53 -8.51 9.54
CA SER A 40 15.14 -9.83 10.02
C SER A 40 15.43 -10.91 8.99
N LEU A 41 15.12 -10.66 7.71
CA LEU A 41 15.45 -11.55 6.60
C LEU A 41 16.96 -11.81 6.56
N ASN A 42 17.76 -10.76 6.51
CA ASN A 42 19.22 -10.86 6.45
C ASN A 42 19.81 -11.58 7.67
N TYR A 43 19.26 -11.31 8.86
CA TYR A 43 19.62 -12.04 10.07
C TYR A 43 19.37 -13.54 9.88
N TRP A 44 18.14 -13.95 9.56
CA TRP A 44 17.79 -15.37 9.48
C TRP A 44 18.47 -16.11 8.33
N VAL A 45 18.65 -15.46 7.17
CA VAL A 45 19.39 -16.04 6.04
C VAL A 45 20.81 -16.39 6.46
N ARG A 46 21.50 -15.54 7.22
CA ARG A 46 22.88 -15.85 7.70
C ARG A 46 22.94 -17.02 8.69
N HIS A 47 21.82 -17.38 9.31
CA HIS A 47 21.74 -18.46 10.29
C HIS A 47 21.27 -19.79 9.69
N ILE A 48 20.99 -19.85 8.39
CA ILE A 48 20.75 -21.12 7.70
C ILE A 48 22.08 -21.88 7.61
N GLN A 49 22.12 -23.09 8.17
CA GLN A 49 23.33 -23.92 8.22
C GLN A 49 23.45 -24.85 7.00
N GLU A 50 22.32 -25.38 6.52
CA GLU A 50 22.29 -26.31 5.40
C GLU A 50 22.07 -25.58 4.08
N GLN A 51 22.86 -25.93 3.05
CA GLN A 51 22.73 -25.41 1.68
C GLN A 51 22.82 -23.87 1.58
N GLN A 52 23.51 -23.23 2.53
CA GLN A 52 23.64 -21.77 2.60
C GLN A 52 24.15 -21.14 1.30
N GLU A 53 25.17 -21.76 0.68
CA GLU A 53 25.78 -21.31 -0.57
C GLU A 53 24.79 -21.31 -1.75
N ILE A 54 23.73 -22.12 -1.69
CA ILE A 54 22.70 -22.20 -2.72
C ILE A 54 21.52 -21.30 -2.35
N LEU A 55 21.10 -21.29 -1.09
CA LEU A 55 19.91 -20.57 -0.63
C LEU A 55 20.13 -19.06 -0.53
N ALA A 56 21.26 -18.60 0.02
CA ALA A 56 21.50 -17.19 0.23
C ALA A 56 21.49 -16.36 -1.07
N PRO A 57 22.09 -16.80 -2.19
CA PRO A 57 21.96 -16.11 -3.47
C PRO A 57 20.51 -16.01 -3.97
N VAL A 58 19.73 -17.08 -3.81
CA VAL A 58 18.31 -17.09 -4.20
C VAL A 58 17.50 -16.09 -3.39
N PHE A 59 17.72 -16.02 -2.06
CA PHE A 59 17.10 -15.00 -1.22
C PHE A 59 17.46 -13.59 -1.68
N GLY A 60 18.74 -13.33 -1.95
CA GLY A 60 19.23 -12.03 -2.41
C GLY A 60 18.61 -11.60 -3.73
N GLU A 61 18.53 -12.49 -4.72
CA GLU A 61 17.93 -12.15 -6.02
C GLU A 61 16.43 -11.84 -5.92
N VAL A 62 15.68 -12.55 -5.07
CA VAL A 62 14.26 -12.24 -4.83
C VAL A 62 14.11 -10.93 -4.09
N GLU A 63 14.93 -10.68 -3.06
CA GLU A 63 14.97 -9.42 -2.35
C GLU A 63 15.27 -8.24 -3.29
N ASP A 64 16.30 -8.34 -4.13
CA ASP A 64 16.66 -7.32 -5.12
C ASP A 64 15.50 -7.03 -6.08
N SER A 65 14.81 -8.07 -6.55
CA SER A 65 13.65 -7.90 -7.43
C SER A 65 12.51 -7.19 -6.71
N VAL A 66 12.24 -7.54 -5.45
CA VAL A 66 11.17 -6.91 -4.67
C VAL A 66 11.48 -5.45 -4.37
N GLN A 67 12.73 -5.13 -4.04
CA GLN A 67 13.17 -3.75 -3.84
C GLN A 67 13.12 -2.94 -5.14
N TYR A 68 13.50 -3.54 -6.27
CA TYR A 68 13.37 -2.90 -7.58
C TYR A 68 11.89 -2.59 -7.90
N PHE A 69 10.98 -3.53 -7.66
CA PHE A 69 9.54 -3.29 -7.78
C PHE A 69 9.12 -2.08 -6.94
N GLY A 70 9.54 -2.02 -5.67
CA GLY A 70 9.29 -0.89 -4.78
C GLY A 70 9.75 0.45 -5.34
N ARG A 71 10.96 0.52 -5.89
CA ARG A 71 11.49 1.73 -6.54
C ARG A 71 10.64 2.17 -7.73
N CYS A 72 10.13 1.23 -8.53
CA CYS A 72 9.22 1.57 -9.61
C CYS A 72 7.89 2.14 -9.09
N VAL A 73 7.35 1.60 -7.99
CA VAL A 73 6.12 2.12 -7.36
C VAL A 73 6.34 3.53 -6.79
N GLU A 74 7.49 3.76 -6.14
CA GLU A 74 7.86 5.08 -5.65
C GLU A 74 7.99 6.09 -6.81
N GLY A 75 8.67 5.70 -7.90
CA GLY A 75 8.76 6.51 -9.12
C GLY A 75 7.38 6.81 -9.72
N LEU A 76 6.49 5.82 -9.79
CA LEU A 76 5.12 5.99 -10.27
C LEU A 76 4.34 6.99 -9.41
N SER A 77 4.50 6.96 -8.09
CA SER A 77 3.80 7.87 -7.16
C SER A 77 4.08 9.36 -7.40
N VAL A 78 5.21 9.66 -8.05
CA VAL A 78 5.65 11.01 -8.44
C VAL A 78 5.60 11.27 -9.95
N GLY A 79 5.09 10.32 -10.74
CA GLY A 79 4.85 10.50 -12.18
C GLY A 79 6.03 10.13 -13.08
N ARG A 80 6.95 9.30 -12.59
CA ARG A 80 8.06 8.74 -13.38
C ARG A 80 7.72 7.35 -13.90
N SER A 81 8.19 7.05 -15.11
CA SER A 81 8.10 5.73 -15.73
C SER A 81 9.49 5.26 -16.14
N PRO A 82 9.87 3.99 -15.88
CA PRO A 82 11.14 3.45 -16.36
C PRO A 82 11.23 3.43 -17.89
N LYS A 83 10.13 3.63 -18.61
CA LYS A 83 10.10 3.73 -20.08
C LYS A 83 10.83 4.95 -20.63
N SER A 84 11.02 5.99 -19.82
CA SER A 84 11.73 7.19 -20.30
C SER A 84 13.20 6.94 -20.58
N GLU A 85 13.78 5.92 -19.95
CA GLU A 85 15.20 5.59 -20.07
C GLU A 85 15.37 4.15 -20.54
N ARG A 86 16.13 3.97 -21.62
CA ARG A 86 16.33 2.64 -22.23
C ARG A 86 16.91 1.63 -21.25
N LEU A 87 17.84 2.04 -20.40
CA LEU A 87 18.49 1.17 -19.43
C LEU A 87 17.52 0.76 -18.31
N GLU A 88 16.77 1.72 -17.76
CA GLU A 88 15.76 1.43 -16.73
C GLU A 88 14.65 0.51 -17.27
N TRP A 89 14.21 0.72 -18.51
CA TRP A 89 13.21 -0.16 -19.12
C TRP A 89 13.73 -1.58 -19.37
N ALA A 90 14.99 -1.72 -19.79
CA ALA A 90 15.63 -3.02 -19.94
C ALA A 90 15.74 -3.74 -18.59
N GLU A 91 16.10 -3.01 -17.53
CA GLU A 91 16.17 -3.54 -16.17
C GLU A 91 14.79 -3.95 -15.65
N PHE A 92 13.76 -3.14 -15.87
CA PHE A 92 12.37 -3.48 -15.55
C PHE A 92 11.94 -4.78 -16.22
N ASN A 93 12.17 -4.88 -17.53
CA ASN A 93 11.83 -6.09 -18.29
C ASN A 93 12.59 -7.32 -17.78
N ARG A 94 13.85 -7.18 -17.34
CA ARG A 94 14.62 -8.27 -16.73
C ARG A 94 13.94 -8.76 -15.44
N TYR A 95 13.65 -7.86 -14.49
CA TYR A 95 13.01 -8.26 -13.24
C TYR A 95 11.57 -8.77 -13.42
N SER A 96 10.83 -8.23 -14.39
CA SER A 96 9.44 -8.66 -14.67
C SER A 96 9.31 -10.12 -15.09
N LYS A 97 10.40 -10.74 -15.61
CA LYS A 97 10.45 -12.17 -15.94
C LYS A 97 10.54 -13.08 -14.72
N GLY A 98 10.70 -12.48 -13.53
CA GLY A 98 10.89 -13.15 -12.25
C GLY A 98 12.31 -13.68 -12.04
N VAL A 99 12.49 -14.38 -10.93
CA VAL A 99 13.79 -14.87 -10.49
C VAL A 99 14.00 -16.30 -11.01
N GLU A 100 15.00 -16.50 -11.87
CA GLU A 100 15.28 -17.80 -12.51
C GLU A 100 16.13 -18.72 -11.61
N SER A 101 16.97 -18.17 -10.74
CA SER A 101 17.86 -18.93 -9.85
C SER A 101 17.10 -19.87 -8.90
N ILE A 102 15.82 -19.59 -8.62
CA ILE A 102 14.94 -20.48 -7.84
C ILE A 102 14.91 -21.91 -8.40
N LEU A 103 15.09 -22.08 -9.72
CA LEU A 103 15.04 -23.39 -10.39
C LEU A 103 16.15 -24.33 -9.90
N ALA A 104 17.27 -23.80 -9.42
CA ALA A 104 18.35 -24.58 -8.83
C ALA A 104 17.89 -25.37 -7.59
N LEU A 105 16.86 -24.88 -6.89
CA LEU A 105 16.31 -25.52 -5.69
C LEU A 105 15.38 -26.68 -6.00
N LYS A 106 14.92 -26.83 -7.25
CA LYS A 106 13.88 -27.80 -7.61
C LYS A 106 14.26 -29.25 -7.28
N VAL A 107 15.53 -29.59 -7.43
CA VAL A 107 16.06 -30.94 -7.15
C VAL A 107 16.64 -31.02 -5.75
N THR A 108 17.37 -30.00 -5.31
CA THR A 108 18.15 -30.00 -4.06
C THR A 108 17.33 -29.69 -2.82
N ALA A 109 16.25 -28.90 -2.96
CA ALA A 109 15.34 -28.52 -1.88
C ALA A 109 13.89 -28.35 -2.38
N PRO A 110 13.19 -29.43 -2.79
CA PRO A 110 11.90 -29.34 -3.49
C PRO A 110 10.79 -28.60 -2.71
N LYS A 111 10.74 -28.74 -1.38
CA LYS A 111 9.78 -28.00 -0.54
C LYS A 111 10.09 -26.51 -0.49
N THR A 112 11.36 -26.15 -0.35
CA THR A 112 11.82 -24.75 -0.36
C THR A 112 11.55 -24.11 -1.72
N PHE A 113 11.82 -24.84 -2.80
CA PHE A 113 11.46 -24.44 -4.16
C PHE A 113 9.98 -24.09 -4.29
N GLN A 114 9.06 -24.88 -3.73
CA GLN A 114 7.62 -24.56 -3.81
C GLN A 114 7.28 -23.21 -3.18
N TYR A 115 7.89 -22.85 -2.04
CA TYR A 115 7.67 -21.54 -1.43
C TYR A 115 8.18 -20.40 -2.32
N PHE A 116 9.40 -20.52 -2.85
CA PHE A 116 9.98 -19.52 -3.75
C PHE A 116 9.21 -19.40 -5.07
N GLU A 117 8.76 -20.51 -5.65
CA GLU A 117 7.97 -20.52 -6.88
C GLU A 117 6.65 -19.75 -6.68
N GLN A 118 5.96 -19.98 -5.55
CA GLN A 118 4.72 -19.26 -5.24
C GLN A 118 4.97 -17.75 -4.98
N MET A 119 6.07 -17.38 -4.32
CA MET A 119 6.48 -15.98 -4.18
C MET A 119 6.80 -15.35 -5.54
N ASN A 120 7.55 -16.05 -6.40
CA ASN A 120 7.93 -15.58 -7.73
C ASN A 120 6.70 -15.40 -8.64
N GLN A 121 5.71 -16.30 -8.53
CA GLN A 121 4.42 -16.15 -9.23
C GLN A 121 3.67 -14.91 -8.77
N LYS A 122 3.59 -14.66 -7.45
CA LYS A 122 3.01 -13.42 -6.91
C LYS A 122 3.73 -12.19 -7.45
N LEU A 123 5.06 -12.18 -7.39
CA LEU A 123 5.88 -11.09 -7.91
C LEU A 123 5.61 -10.81 -9.39
N LYS A 124 5.53 -11.84 -10.23
CA LYS A 124 5.20 -11.72 -11.66
C LYS A 124 3.82 -11.10 -11.91
N VAL A 125 2.81 -11.46 -11.12
CA VAL A 125 1.47 -10.86 -11.23
C VAL A 125 1.53 -9.35 -11.00
N TYR A 126 2.25 -8.92 -9.95
CA TYR A 126 2.43 -7.49 -9.64
C TYR A 126 3.23 -6.77 -10.71
N TYR A 127 4.33 -7.34 -11.20
CA TYR A 127 5.09 -6.77 -12.32
C TYR A 127 4.28 -6.67 -13.61
N HIS A 128 3.48 -7.69 -13.94
CA HIS A 128 2.64 -7.68 -15.12
C HIS A 128 1.60 -6.55 -15.04
N ASN A 129 0.97 -6.38 -13.87
CA ASN A 129 0.05 -5.27 -13.66
C ASN A 129 0.74 -3.90 -13.80
N LEU A 130 1.94 -3.76 -13.23
CA LEU A 130 2.74 -2.54 -13.33
C LEU A 130 3.23 -2.27 -14.76
N PHE A 131 3.57 -3.31 -15.52
CA PHE A 131 3.91 -3.22 -16.94
C PHE A 131 2.72 -2.66 -17.74
N ASN A 132 1.52 -3.22 -17.55
CA ASN A 132 0.31 -2.77 -18.25
C ASN A 132 -0.02 -1.31 -17.89
N LEU A 133 0.22 -0.89 -16.64
CA LEU A 133 0.12 0.52 -16.25
C LEU A 133 1.10 1.39 -17.04
N PHE A 134 2.39 1.05 -17.07
CA PHE A 134 3.37 1.86 -17.82
C PHE A 134 3.13 1.85 -19.34
N GLU A 135 2.59 0.77 -19.88
CA GLU A 135 2.25 0.67 -21.31
C GLU A 135 1.00 1.49 -21.68
N GLY A 136 -0.07 1.40 -20.90
CA GLY A 136 -1.36 1.99 -21.25
C GLY A 136 -1.64 3.37 -20.65
N SER A 137 -0.86 3.82 -19.66
CA SER A 137 -1.12 5.09 -18.98
C SER A 137 -0.51 6.29 -19.70
N THR A 138 -1.07 7.46 -19.42
CA THR A 138 -0.64 8.77 -19.95
C THR A 138 -0.41 9.75 -18.79
N PRO A 139 0.16 10.94 -19.05
CA PRO A 139 0.29 12.00 -18.03
C PRO A 139 -1.04 12.42 -17.39
N THR A 140 -2.17 12.21 -18.06
CA THR A 140 -3.49 12.65 -17.60
C THR A 140 -4.38 11.54 -17.05
N GLN A 141 -4.04 10.27 -17.31
CA GLN A 141 -4.86 9.12 -16.92
C GLN A 141 -4.03 7.85 -16.74
N LEU A 142 -4.28 7.10 -15.67
CA LEU A 142 -3.75 5.75 -15.47
C LEU A 142 -4.65 4.69 -16.10
N ASN A 143 -4.04 3.69 -16.74
CA ASN A 143 -4.74 2.53 -17.29
C ASN A 143 -4.87 1.41 -16.25
N LEU A 144 -6.07 1.22 -15.71
CA LEU A 144 -6.35 0.28 -14.63
C LEU A 144 -7.10 -0.94 -15.18
N GLU A 145 -6.41 -1.81 -15.91
CA GLU A 145 -7.05 -2.93 -16.63
C GLU A 145 -7.46 -4.12 -15.75
N SER A 146 -6.82 -4.35 -14.60
CA SER A 146 -7.09 -5.57 -13.82
C SER A 146 -6.97 -5.36 -12.31
N GLU A 147 -7.95 -5.87 -11.57
CA GLU A 147 -7.84 -6.03 -10.12
C GLU A 147 -6.73 -7.02 -9.78
N LEU A 148 -5.94 -6.69 -8.76
CA LEU A 148 -4.98 -7.62 -8.20
C LEU A 148 -5.72 -8.62 -7.33
N PRO A 149 -5.29 -9.89 -7.27
CA PRO A 149 -5.92 -10.87 -6.39
C PRO A 149 -5.73 -10.47 -4.91
N ASP A 150 -6.81 -10.50 -4.13
CA ASP A 150 -6.79 -10.17 -2.69
C ASP A 150 -5.90 -11.10 -1.87
N SER A 151 -5.80 -12.38 -2.29
CA SER A 151 -4.91 -13.37 -1.69
C SER A 151 -4.43 -14.37 -2.73
N MET A 152 -3.22 -14.87 -2.51
CA MET A 152 -2.62 -15.95 -3.30
C MET A 152 -2.24 -17.11 -2.39
N LEU A 153 -2.02 -18.30 -2.98
CA LEU A 153 -1.68 -19.52 -2.23
C LEU A 153 -0.49 -19.33 -1.28
N VAL A 154 0.51 -18.52 -1.68
CA VAL A 154 1.66 -18.21 -0.82
C VAL A 154 1.25 -17.55 0.50
N ASP A 155 0.22 -16.71 0.50
CA ASP A 155 -0.23 -16.00 1.69
C ASP A 155 -0.82 -16.97 2.72
N GLU A 156 -1.56 -17.97 2.25
CA GLU A 156 -2.08 -19.05 3.10
C GLU A 156 -0.96 -19.97 3.62
N MET A 157 0.05 -20.24 2.79
CA MET A 157 1.20 -21.05 3.18
C MET A 157 2.00 -20.37 4.29
N MET A 158 2.19 -19.04 4.20
CA MET A 158 2.99 -18.27 5.17
C MET A 158 2.29 -18.09 6.52
N LYS A 159 0.95 -18.09 6.58
CA LYS A 159 0.20 -18.09 7.86
C LYS A 159 0.62 -19.22 8.81
N ARG A 160 1.04 -20.36 8.26
CA ARG A 160 1.51 -21.50 9.08
C ARG A 160 2.80 -21.18 9.84
N PHE A 161 3.64 -20.30 9.27
CA PHE A 161 4.94 -19.92 9.81
C PHE A 161 4.86 -18.89 10.95
N GLU A 162 3.69 -18.28 11.16
CA GLU A 162 3.42 -17.40 12.31
C GLU A 162 3.34 -18.16 13.64
N SER A 163 3.18 -19.48 13.60
CA SER A 163 3.06 -20.28 14.81
C SER A 163 4.39 -20.37 15.58
N LYS A 164 4.30 -20.37 16.93
CA LYS A 164 5.46 -20.42 17.84
C LYS A 164 6.39 -21.63 17.61
N SER A 165 5.89 -22.71 17.02
CA SER A 165 6.67 -23.89 16.67
C SER A 165 7.74 -23.63 15.61
N PHE A 166 7.55 -22.64 14.73
CA PHE A 166 8.50 -22.31 13.66
C PHE A 166 9.39 -21.10 13.97
N ALA A 167 9.17 -20.42 15.11
CA ALA A 167 9.86 -19.18 15.49
C ALA A 167 11.40 -19.31 15.59
N LYS A 168 11.92 -20.54 15.71
CA LYS A 168 13.36 -20.81 15.86
C LYS A 168 14.00 -21.48 14.63
N ILE A 169 13.24 -21.72 13.56
CA ILE A 169 13.75 -22.42 12.37
C ILE A 169 14.23 -21.38 11.35
N PRO A 170 15.55 -21.22 11.11
CA PRO A 170 16.08 -20.11 10.31
C PRO A 170 15.50 -20.03 8.91
N LEU A 171 15.48 -21.14 8.16
CA LEU A 171 14.93 -21.16 6.80
C LEU A 171 13.46 -20.72 6.75
N VAL A 172 12.66 -21.17 7.71
CA VAL A 172 11.24 -20.81 7.78
C VAL A 172 11.06 -19.33 8.08
N GLN A 173 11.86 -18.80 9.02
CA GLN A 173 11.84 -17.36 9.33
C GLN A 173 12.34 -16.51 8.16
N SER A 174 13.36 -16.94 7.42
CA SER A 174 13.80 -16.26 6.20
C SER A 174 12.70 -16.19 5.15
N LEU A 175 12.00 -17.30 4.88
CA LEU A 175 10.86 -17.32 3.95
C LEU A 175 9.73 -16.41 4.43
N PHE A 176 9.41 -16.45 5.72
CA PHE A 176 8.40 -15.59 6.31
C PHE A 176 8.74 -14.10 6.17
N HIS A 177 9.96 -13.68 6.52
CA HIS A 177 10.37 -12.28 6.43
C HIS A 177 10.54 -11.79 4.99
N LEU A 178 10.95 -12.66 4.06
CA LEU A 178 10.94 -12.33 2.62
C LEU A 178 9.51 -12.07 2.14
N HIS A 179 8.56 -12.91 2.54
CA HIS A 179 7.14 -12.71 2.21
C HIS A 179 6.57 -11.43 2.83
N GLN A 180 6.90 -11.11 4.08
CA GLN A 180 6.51 -9.86 4.72
C GLN A 180 7.08 -8.65 3.97
N LEU A 181 8.36 -8.70 3.58
CA LEU A 181 9.01 -7.66 2.80
C LEU A 181 8.27 -7.42 1.47
N MET A 182 7.95 -8.49 0.74
CA MET A 182 7.11 -8.43 -0.46
C MET A 182 5.76 -7.78 -0.16
N GLY A 183 5.10 -8.21 0.92
CA GLY A 183 3.82 -7.68 1.37
C GLY A 183 3.85 -6.17 1.57
N HIS A 184 4.88 -5.62 2.21
CA HIS A 184 4.99 -4.16 2.43
C HIS A 184 5.05 -3.37 1.12
N TYR A 185 5.86 -3.80 0.14
CA TYR A 185 5.93 -3.15 -1.16
C TYR A 185 4.64 -3.29 -1.98
N PHE A 186 4.01 -4.47 -1.92
CA PHE A 186 2.74 -4.73 -2.60
C PHE A 186 1.57 -3.97 -1.99
N SER A 187 1.53 -3.80 -0.67
CA SER A 187 0.53 -2.98 0.01
C SER A 187 0.65 -1.52 -0.39
N ALA A 188 1.86 -0.95 -0.43
CA ALA A 188 2.08 0.42 -0.90
C ALA A 188 1.56 0.63 -2.35
N TYR A 189 1.84 -0.33 -3.24
CA TYR A 189 1.31 -0.31 -4.60
C TYR A 189 -0.22 -0.44 -4.65
N THR A 190 -0.80 -1.31 -3.82
CA THR A 190 -2.25 -1.51 -3.76
C THR A 190 -2.96 -0.24 -3.28
N GLU A 191 -2.41 0.44 -2.27
CA GLU A 191 -2.90 1.74 -1.80
C GLU A 191 -2.85 2.81 -2.90
N LEU A 192 -1.78 2.82 -3.71
CA LEU A 192 -1.69 3.69 -4.89
C LEU A 192 -2.82 3.41 -5.88
N LEU A 193 -3.08 2.15 -6.21
CA LEU A 193 -4.17 1.80 -7.12
C LEU A 193 -5.54 2.17 -6.57
N LYS A 194 -5.76 1.99 -5.25
CA LYS A 194 -7.00 2.39 -4.57
C LYS A 194 -7.27 3.88 -4.73
N ASP A 195 -6.28 4.74 -4.52
CA ASP A 195 -6.46 6.20 -4.65
C ASP A 195 -6.81 6.67 -6.06
N VAL A 196 -6.47 5.87 -7.06
CA VAL A 196 -6.78 6.19 -8.46
C VAL A 196 -8.15 5.63 -8.84
N ARG A 197 -8.48 4.41 -8.43
CA ARG A 197 -9.74 3.71 -8.74
C ARG A 197 -10.92 4.27 -7.97
N LEU A 198 -10.78 4.36 -6.65
CA LEU A 198 -11.90 4.61 -5.74
C LEU A 198 -12.49 6.01 -5.90
N ARG A 199 -11.73 6.98 -6.44
CA ARG A 199 -12.24 8.32 -6.74
C ARG A 199 -13.55 8.29 -7.53
N GLN A 200 -13.73 7.31 -8.41
CA GLN A 200 -14.90 7.21 -9.29
C GLN A 200 -16.03 6.33 -8.73
N ASN A 201 -15.82 5.64 -7.60
CA ASN A 201 -16.79 4.68 -7.05
C ASN A 201 -16.95 4.82 -5.51
N PRO A 202 -17.79 5.74 -5.02
CA PRO A 202 -18.03 5.95 -3.58
C PRO A 202 -18.57 4.74 -2.82
N ASN A 203 -19.27 3.83 -3.51
CA ASN A 203 -19.83 2.63 -2.88
C ASN A 203 -18.75 1.61 -2.47
N ALA A 204 -17.57 1.68 -3.10
CA ALA A 204 -16.43 0.83 -2.80
C ALA A 204 -15.51 1.41 -1.71
N TRP A 205 -15.84 2.58 -1.14
CA TRP A 205 -15.04 3.16 -0.06
C TRP A 205 -15.19 2.33 1.21
N GLU A 206 -14.05 2.00 1.81
CA GLU A 206 -14.02 1.38 3.12
C GLU A 206 -14.51 2.38 4.18
N GLU A 207 -15.27 1.87 5.15
CA GLU A 207 -15.63 2.64 6.33
C GLU A 207 -14.44 2.63 7.28
N ILE A 208 -13.95 3.83 7.64
CA ILE A 208 -12.82 3.97 8.54
C ILE A 208 -13.19 4.87 9.72
N ASP A 209 -12.57 4.59 10.85
CA ASP A 209 -12.69 5.44 12.02
C ASP A 209 -11.92 6.74 11.82
N VAL A 210 -12.64 7.85 11.90
CA VAL A 210 -12.08 9.19 11.75
C VAL A 210 -12.30 10.03 12.99
N ASN A 211 -11.40 11.00 13.18
CA ASN A 211 -11.65 12.13 14.05
C ASN A 211 -12.14 13.29 13.19
N LEU A 212 -13.44 13.54 13.22
CA LEU A 212 -14.11 14.58 12.44
C LEU A 212 -14.56 15.70 13.36
N SER A 213 -14.38 16.93 12.91
CA SER A 213 -14.86 18.14 13.58
C SER A 213 -15.55 19.05 12.57
N ALA A 214 -16.20 20.11 13.06
CA ALA A 214 -16.82 21.13 12.22
C ALA A 214 -15.84 21.89 11.31
N CYS A 215 -14.53 21.76 11.50
CA CYS A 215 -13.50 22.54 10.79
C CYS A 215 -12.37 21.66 10.20
N GLY A 216 -12.40 20.35 10.42
CA GLY A 216 -11.32 19.50 9.96
C GLY A 216 -11.53 18.02 10.21
N LEU A 217 -10.61 17.24 9.67
CA LEU A 217 -10.59 15.78 9.67
C LEU A 217 -9.19 15.30 10.04
N SER A 218 -9.09 14.27 10.86
CA SER A 218 -7.86 13.48 11.03
C SER A 218 -8.11 12.03 10.68
N LEU A 219 -7.25 11.49 9.81
CA LEU A 219 -7.26 10.12 9.31
C LEU A 219 -5.98 9.40 9.71
N VAL A 220 -6.08 8.10 9.95
CA VAL A 220 -4.93 7.24 10.23
C VAL A 220 -4.80 6.23 9.09
N LEU A 221 -3.78 6.41 8.24
CA LEU A 221 -3.59 5.67 6.99
C LEU A 221 -2.18 5.08 6.91
N GLU A 222 -1.93 4.18 5.94
CA GLU A 222 -0.58 3.67 5.64
C GLU A 222 0.16 4.51 4.58
N LYS A 223 -0.30 5.75 4.36
CA LYS A 223 0.24 6.69 3.39
C LYS A 223 0.20 8.11 3.95
N ARG A 224 1.00 8.99 3.36
CA ARG A 224 1.15 10.37 3.80
C ARG A 224 0.93 11.34 2.65
N PHE A 225 0.16 12.39 2.92
CA PHE A 225 0.01 13.50 1.98
C PHE A 225 1.14 14.51 2.17
N LYS A 226 1.52 15.24 1.12
CA LYS A 226 2.55 16.29 1.25
C LYS A 226 2.00 17.47 2.08
N PRO A 227 2.80 18.07 2.98
CA PRO A 227 2.39 19.27 3.73
C PRO A 227 1.85 20.38 2.82
N ASN A 228 0.81 21.08 3.26
CA ASN A 228 0.14 22.16 2.52
C ASN A 228 -0.48 21.75 1.17
N THR A 229 -0.65 20.44 0.92
CA THR A 229 -1.38 19.97 -0.25
C THR A 229 -2.86 20.30 -0.10
N ARG A 230 -3.43 20.90 -1.15
CA ARG A 230 -4.88 21.04 -1.28
C ARG A 230 -5.46 19.72 -1.76
N CYS A 231 -6.45 19.23 -1.03
CA CYS A 231 -7.17 18.00 -1.30
C CYS A 231 -8.68 18.29 -1.42
N ASP A 232 -9.38 17.39 -2.10
CA ASP A 232 -10.82 17.24 -1.93
C ASP A 232 -11.05 16.08 -0.95
N ALA A 233 -11.83 16.35 0.10
CA ALA A 233 -12.31 15.35 1.04
C ALA A 233 -13.77 15.04 0.74
N TYR A 234 -14.06 13.76 0.54
CA TYR A 234 -15.40 13.27 0.27
C TYR A 234 -15.85 12.38 1.43
N PHE A 235 -17.10 12.57 1.86
CA PHE A 235 -17.72 11.81 2.93
C PHE A 235 -19.00 11.19 2.39
N TYR A 236 -19.22 9.92 2.70
CA TYR A 236 -20.47 9.24 2.41
C TYR A 236 -21.11 8.74 3.70
N PHE A 237 -22.24 9.35 4.04
CA PHE A 237 -23.04 9.02 5.22
C PHE A 237 -24.12 8.01 4.80
N ALA A 238 -23.80 6.71 4.96
CA ALA A 238 -24.59 5.61 4.42
C ALA A 238 -26.05 5.63 4.91
N GLU A 239 -26.28 5.91 6.20
CA GLU A 239 -27.65 5.98 6.77
C GLU A 239 -28.52 7.06 6.14
N LYS A 240 -27.91 8.12 5.61
CA LYS A 240 -28.60 9.25 4.98
C LYS A 240 -28.59 9.17 3.46
N GLY A 241 -27.83 8.22 2.88
CA GLY A 241 -27.55 8.18 1.45
C GLY A 241 -26.94 9.49 0.93
N ARG A 242 -26.23 10.26 1.78
CA ARG A 242 -25.72 11.60 1.44
C ARG A 242 -24.21 11.55 1.23
N MET A 243 -23.78 12.06 0.08
CA MET A 243 -22.39 12.38 -0.20
C MET A 243 -22.14 13.87 0.02
N LEU A 244 -21.01 14.20 0.64
CA LEU A 244 -20.57 15.56 0.91
C LEU A 244 -19.13 15.72 0.44
N SER A 245 -18.81 16.84 -0.20
CA SER A 245 -17.48 17.13 -0.72
C SER A 245 -17.01 18.49 -0.21
N VAL A 246 -15.83 18.53 0.40
CA VAL A 246 -15.26 19.74 1.00
C VAL A 246 -13.80 19.85 0.58
N ARG A 247 -13.40 21.07 0.21
CA ARG A 247 -11.98 21.36 -0.01
C ARG A 247 -11.25 21.32 1.31
N ALA A 248 -10.06 20.76 1.32
CA ALA A 248 -9.27 20.61 2.51
C ALA A 248 -7.80 20.91 2.25
N VAL A 249 -7.08 21.30 3.30
CA VAL A 249 -5.63 21.49 3.25
C VAL A 249 -5.01 20.62 4.31
N LEU A 250 -4.01 19.81 3.93
CA LEU A 250 -3.23 19.07 4.91
C LEU A 250 -2.41 20.06 5.76
N ILE A 251 -2.73 20.13 7.05
CA ILE A 251 -2.06 21.02 8.01
C ILE A 251 -0.97 20.32 8.80
N ARG A 252 -1.08 19.01 9.00
CA ARG A 252 -0.16 18.24 9.81
C ARG A 252 -0.18 16.78 9.40
N ALA A 253 1.01 16.18 9.31
CA ALA A 253 1.17 14.74 9.21
C ALA A 253 2.19 14.27 10.24
N ASN A 254 1.87 13.21 10.98
CA ASN A 254 2.76 12.62 11.99
C ASN A 254 2.81 11.10 11.83
N SER A 255 3.99 10.51 11.97
CA SER A 255 4.14 9.06 12.07
C SER A 255 3.88 8.61 13.50
N SER A 256 3.00 7.62 13.67
CA SER A 256 2.91 6.85 14.89
C SER A 256 3.66 5.53 14.71
N MET A 257 4.73 5.36 15.48
CA MET A 257 5.63 4.21 15.36
C MET A 257 5.14 2.99 16.15
N SER A 258 4.16 3.15 17.04
CA SER A 258 3.60 2.06 17.84
C SER A 258 2.61 1.20 17.04
N ASP A 259 1.85 1.83 16.15
CA ASP A 259 0.89 1.18 15.25
C ASP A 259 1.35 1.17 13.79
N TYR A 260 2.52 1.78 13.51
CA TYR A 260 3.09 1.96 12.18
C TYR A 260 2.11 2.58 11.18
N ARG A 261 1.45 3.67 11.60
CA ARG A 261 0.52 4.41 10.75
C ARG A 261 0.84 5.90 10.71
N GLU A 262 0.23 6.56 9.71
CA GLU A 262 0.37 7.97 9.44
C GLU A 262 -0.92 8.71 9.80
N HIS A 263 -0.80 9.62 10.77
CA HIS A 263 -1.87 10.55 11.11
C HIS A 263 -1.82 11.72 10.14
N ASN A 264 -2.85 11.89 9.32
CA ASN A 264 -3.01 12.97 8.37
C ASN A 264 -4.16 13.86 8.83
N SER A 265 -3.86 15.10 9.21
CA SER A 265 -4.85 16.07 9.66
C SER A 265 -5.05 17.17 8.63
N PHE A 266 -6.31 17.40 8.30
CA PHE A 266 -6.78 18.31 7.27
C PHE A 266 -7.69 19.37 7.89
N ASN A 267 -7.48 20.63 7.50
CA ASN A 267 -8.45 21.68 7.76
C ASN A 267 -9.37 21.82 6.56
N PHE A 268 -10.65 22.01 6.84
CA PHE A 268 -11.67 22.23 5.83
C PHE A 268 -11.71 23.71 5.41
N GLU A 269 -11.87 23.91 4.11
CA GLU A 269 -12.27 25.17 3.50
C GLU A 269 -13.75 25.02 3.13
N PHE A 270 -14.65 25.38 4.07
CA PHE A 270 -16.08 25.29 3.80
C PHE A 270 -16.52 26.38 2.81
N PRO A 271 -17.16 26.00 1.70
CA PRO A 271 -17.79 26.97 0.81
C PRO A 271 -19.18 27.40 1.31
N ASP A 272 -19.86 26.58 2.13
CA ASP A 272 -21.24 26.79 2.59
C ASP A 272 -21.44 26.38 4.06
N ILE A 273 -22.24 27.17 4.78
CA ILE A 273 -22.68 26.96 6.17
C ILE A 273 -23.57 25.71 6.30
N GLN A 274 -24.31 25.34 5.26
CA GLN A 274 -25.24 24.20 5.34
C GLN A 274 -24.52 22.86 5.51
N ASP A 275 -23.44 22.65 4.76
CA ASP A 275 -22.61 21.44 4.85
C ASP A 275 -21.87 21.36 6.17
N GLN A 276 -21.36 22.50 6.67
CA GLN A 276 -20.75 22.56 8.01
C GLN A 276 -21.76 22.18 9.10
N ARG A 277 -22.98 22.71 9.04
CA ARG A 277 -24.05 22.39 9.98
C ARG A 277 -24.45 20.92 9.92
N PHE A 278 -24.50 20.34 8.72
CA PHE A 278 -24.81 18.92 8.56
C PHE A 278 -23.74 18.04 9.24
N ILE A 279 -22.46 18.32 9.02
CA ILE A 279 -21.36 17.59 9.69
C ILE A 279 -21.48 17.70 11.22
N GLN A 280 -21.75 18.91 11.74
CA GLN A 280 -21.94 19.12 13.18
C GLN A 280 -23.06 18.24 13.75
N LEU A 281 -24.22 18.20 13.09
CA LEU A 281 -25.35 17.39 13.54
C LEU A 281 -25.07 15.89 13.51
N GLU A 282 -24.34 15.40 12.52
CA GLU A 282 -23.96 13.98 12.47
C GLU A 282 -22.91 13.61 13.54
N ILE A 283 -21.98 14.53 13.85
CA ILE A 283 -21.05 14.36 15.00
C ILE A 283 -21.83 14.30 16.31
N GLU A 284 -22.71 15.28 16.58
CA GLU A 284 -23.52 15.34 17.80
C GLU A 284 -24.38 14.07 17.95
N ARG A 285 -24.99 13.61 16.85
CA ARG A 285 -25.76 12.37 16.84
C ARG A 285 -24.92 11.16 17.24
N TYR A 286 -23.73 11.02 16.66
CA TYR A 286 -22.80 9.94 17.00
C TYR A 286 -22.32 10.00 18.46
N GLU A 287 -22.00 11.19 18.98
CA GLU A 287 -21.58 11.41 20.37
C GLU A 287 -22.69 11.05 21.37
N ILE A 288 -23.93 11.45 21.08
CA ILE A 288 -25.10 11.09 21.90
C ILE A 288 -25.31 9.57 21.91
N GLN A 289 -25.27 8.94 20.74
CA GLN A 289 -25.48 7.49 20.60
C GLN A 289 -24.39 6.68 21.32
N SER A 290 -23.12 7.05 21.14
CA SER A 290 -21.99 6.40 21.79
C SER A 290 -21.98 6.61 23.31
N SER A 291 -22.44 7.76 23.80
CA SER A 291 -22.56 8.04 25.24
C SER A 291 -23.71 7.28 25.91
N LEU A 292 -24.78 6.97 25.16
CA LEU A 292 -25.98 6.32 25.68
C LEU A 292 -25.99 4.79 25.50
N ASN A 293 -24.97 4.18 24.86
CA ASN A 293 -24.92 2.75 24.51
C ASN A 293 -26.17 2.26 23.73
N VAL A 294 -26.77 3.11 22.89
CA VAL A 294 -27.95 2.73 22.10
C VAL A 294 -27.50 2.25 20.71
N PRO A 295 -27.81 1.00 20.29
CA PRO A 295 -27.40 0.49 18.99
C PRO A 295 -28.14 1.18 17.83
N LEU A 296 -27.44 1.35 16.71
CA LEU A 296 -27.96 1.90 15.47
C LEU A 296 -28.94 0.91 14.81
N SER A 297 -30.19 1.34 14.62
CA SER A 297 -31.26 0.63 13.90
C SER A 297 -31.61 1.38 12.62
#